data_AF-F6DPF6-F1
#
_entry.id   AF-F6DPF6-F1
#
_cell.length_a   1.000
_cell.length_b   1.000
_cell.length_c   1.000
_cell.angle_alpha   90.00
_cell.angle_beta   90.00
_cell.angle_gamma   90.00
#
_symmetry.space_group_name_H-M   'P 1'
#
loop_
_entity.id
_entity.type
_entity.pdbx_description
1 polymer ?
#
loop_
_entity_poly.entity_id
_entity_poly.type
_entity_poly.pdbx_seq_one_letter_code
_entity_poly.pdbx_strand_id
1 'polypeptide(L)'
;MGGYHVPNRGTNSQIYVAIASKLQIPSEFDCVSDSSGQYDGIFPEFFHGFYKGSTYGIDIGVIYRNKKWMLSFHALNKATKNPQDPLSGEEKVVSLTAGQTYVLKSSLVPPNYLRTSIETTGGSVLGIFDIYITQNAYNAFAAGAAINRECCIAANRNPYIPSAAYYKNAKFFESTLTTTSGTYVKMSTSNSRRNIYSDDGTIDSTRYRYSESETNGYVSDTSSISFRNPIGLP
;
A
#
# COMPACT_ATOMS: atom_id res chain seq x y z
N MET A 1 3.55 -6.28 14.87
CA MET A 1 2.32 -6.12 14.07
C MET A 1 2.00 -7.49 13.51
N GLY A 2 0.74 -7.85 13.45
CA GLY A 2 0.27 -8.97 12.66
C GLY A 2 -0.40 -8.44 11.39
N GLY A 3 -0.83 -9.32 10.51
CA GLY A 3 -1.51 -8.88 9.29
C GLY A 3 -1.33 -9.82 8.12
N TYR A 4 -2.22 -9.71 7.15
CA TYR A 4 -2.21 -10.52 5.92
C TYR A 4 -1.92 -9.60 4.73
N HIS A 5 -0.95 -10.00 3.91
CA HIS A 5 -0.48 -9.28 2.73
C HIS A 5 -0.91 -10.04 1.47
N VAL A 6 -1.98 -9.59 0.81
CA VAL A 6 -2.65 -10.32 -0.28
C VAL A 6 -3.11 -9.38 -1.42
N PRO A 7 -2.33 -9.25 -2.50
CA PRO A 7 -0.92 -9.62 -2.62
C PRO A 7 0.01 -8.46 -2.23
N ASN A 8 1.28 -8.81 -2.02
CA ASN A 8 2.41 -7.91 -2.21
C ASN A 8 3.00 -8.16 -3.61
N ARG A 9 2.99 -7.18 -4.51
CA ARG A 9 3.64 -7.28 -5.83
C ARG A 9 4.80 -6.32 -5.93
N GLY A 10 6.02 -6.83 -5.92
CA GLY A 10 7.26 -6.06 -5.99
C GLY A 10 7.97 -6.17 -7.34
N THR A 11 8.65 -5.11 -7.76
CA THR A 11 9.50 -5.12 -8.96
C THR A 11 10.71 -6.02 -8.80
N ASN A 12 11.17 -6.60 -9.91
CA ASN A 12 12.37 -7.44 -9.93
C ASN A 12 13.67 -6.61 -9.89
N SER A 13 13.60 -5.35 -10.32
CA SER A 13 14.73 -4.41 -10.37
C SER A 13 14.57 -3.27 -9.38
N GLN A 14 15.69 -2.64 -9.01
CA GLN A 14 15.76 -1.46 -8.13
C GLN A 14 16.16 -0.21 -8.90
N ILE A 15 15.38 0.17 -9.90
CA ILE A 15 15.69 1.29 -10.82
C ILE A 15 14.57 2.32 -10.91
N TYR A 16 13.62 2.30 -9.96
CA TYR A 16 12.39 3.09 -10.04
C TYR A 16 12.34 4.20 -9.01
N VAL A 17 11.72 5.31 -9.36
CA VAL A 17 11.62 6.53 -8.52
C VAL A 17 10.17 7.01 -8.36
N ALA A 18 9.23 6.45 -9.12
CA ALA A 18 7.81 6.73 -8.96
C ALA A 18 6.94 5.58 -9.48
N ILE A 19 5.68 5.59 -9.04
CA ILE A 19 4.62 4.70 -9.50
C ILE A 19 3.28 5.45 -9.53
N ALA A 20 2.46 5.14 -10.53
CA ALA A 20 1.05 5.52 -10.59
C ALA A 20 0.23 4.26 -10.86
N SER A 21 -0.80 4.00 -10.07
CA SER A 21 -1.67 2.83 -10.21
C SER A 21 -3.14 3.23 -10.20
N LYS A 22 -3.97 2.54 -10.98
CA LYS A 22 -5.41 2.56 -10.73
C LYS A 22 -5.72 1.64 -9.55
N LEU A 23 -6.42 2.19 -8.56
CA LEU A 23 -6.87 1.50 -7.36
C LEU A 23 -8.39 1.52 -7.32
N GLN A 24 -9.02 0.36 -7.44
CA GLN A 24 -10.42 0.16 -7.08
C GLN A 24 -10.52 -0.05 -5.58
N ILE A 25 -11.25 0.85 -4.91
CA ILE A 25 -11.58 0.73 -3.50
C ILE A 25 -12.47 -0.49 -3.31
N PRO A 26 -12.28 -1.28 -2.23
CA PRO A 26 -13.10 -2.45 -2.01
C PRO A 26 -14.60 -2.12 -2.06
N SER A 27 -15.38 -3.06 -2.60
CA SER A 27 -16.84 -2.97 -2.69
C SER A 27 -17.54 -3.04 -1.32
N GLU A 28 -16.93 -3.75 -0.39
CA GLU A 28 -17.30 -3.81 1.02
C GLU A 28 -16.01 -3.83 1.82
N PHE A 29 -16.01 -3.16 2.96
CA PHE A 29 -14.86 -3.13 3.86
C PHE A 29 -15.31 -2.77 5.27
N ASP A 30 -14.52 -3.19 6.24
CA ASP A 30 -14.60 -2.68 7.60
C ASP A 30 -13.26 -2.78 8.33
N CYS A 31 -13.12 -2.02 9.40
CA CYS A 31 -11.94 -2.02 10.27
C CYS A 31 -12.32 -2.23 11.74
N VAL A 32 -11.35 -2.63 12.55
CA VAL A 32 -11.42 -2.46 14.01
C VAL A 32 -10.76 -1.14 14.35
N SER A 33 -11.53 -0.20 14.89
CA SER A 33 -11.02 1.11 15.30
C SER A 33 -9.99 0.98 16.40
N ASP A 34 -9.17 2.03 16.51
CA ASP A 34 -8.30 2.22 17.65
C ASP A 34 -9.07 2.28 18.96
N SER A 35 -8.46 1.73 20.01
CA SER A 35 -8.79 2.03 21.38
C SER A 35 -8.39 3.48 21.70
N SER A 36 -9.10 4.11 22.64
CA SER A 36 -8.88 5.53 22.97
C SER A 36 -7.42 5.85 23.25
N GLY A 37 -6.81 6.71 22.41
CA GLY A 37 -5.43 7.16 22.56
C GLY A 37 -4.35 6.15 22.15
N GLN A 38 -4.69 5.03 21.52
CA GLN A 38 -3.73 4.01 21.08
C GLN A 38 -3.75 3.82 19.56
N TYR A 39 -2.61 3.41 18.98
CA TYR A 39 -2.52 2.92 17.59
C TYR A 39 -2.55 1.40 17.66
N ASP A 40 -3.72 0.82 17.87
CA ASP A 40 -3.88 -0.61 18.12
C ASP A 40 -4.92 -1.27 17.20
N GLY A 41 -5.60 -0.54 16.32
CA GLY A 41 -6.64 -1.10 15.45
C GLY A 41 -6.18 -2.11 14.40
N ILE A 42 -7.13 -2.52 13.55
CA ILE A 42 -6.95 -3.49 12.47
C ILE A 42 -7.54 -2.91 11.19
N PHE A 43 -6.71 -2.67 10.18
CA PHE A 43 -7.03 -1.76 9.09
C PHE A 43 -6.76 -2.38 7.71
N PRO A 44 -7.73 -2.31 6.79
CA PRO A 44 -7.46 -2.45 5.36
C PRO A 44 -6.51 -1.36 4.86
N GLU A 45 -5.48 -1.77 4.13
CA GLU A 45 -4.38 -0.92 3.68
C GLU A 45 -4.03 -1.21 2.20
N PHE A 46 -3.78 -0.15 1.43
CA PHE A 46 -3.46 -0.22 0.01
C PHE A 46 -2.32 0.73 -0.32
N PHE A 47 -1.12 0.19 -0.47
CA PHE A 47 0.12 0.97 -0.48
C PHE A 47 0.93 0.78 -1.74
N HIS A 48 1.77 1.78 -1.99
CA HIS A 48 3.00 1.66 -2.74
C HIS A 48 4.17 1.68 -1.78
N GLY A 49 5.08 0.71 -1.90
CA GLY A 49 6.28 0.66 -1.09
C GLY A 49 7.54 0.97 -1.89
N PHE A 50 8.48 1.68 -1.27
CA PHE A 50 9.77 2.10 -1.83
C PHE A 50 10.89 1.52 -0.97
N TYR A 51 11.69 0.63 -1.55
CA TYR A 51 12.68 -0.15 -0.82
C TYR A 51 14.07 -0.10 -1.46
N LYS A 52 15.10 0.06 -0.62
CA LYS A 52 16.51 -0.06 -0.98
C LYS A 52 17.25 -0.88 0.07
N GLY A 53 17.47 -2.16 -0.24
CA GLY A 53 18.01 -3.13 0.72
C GLY A 53 17.09 -3.29 1.94
N SER A 54 17.67 -3.68 3.08
CA SER A 54 16.97 -3.72 4.37
C SER A 54 17.06 -2.42 5.16
N THR A 55 17.73 -1.41 4.61
CA THR A 55 18.04 -0.17 5.32
C THR A 55 16.94 0.88 5.16
N TYR A 56 16.45 1.06 3.93
CA TYR A 56 15.46 2.09 3.61
C TYR A 56 14.20 1.41 3.04
N GLY A 57 13.06 1.71 3.67
CA GLY A 57 11.76 1.17 3.31
C GLY A 57 10.68 2.14 3.74
N ILE A 58 9.75 2.44 2.85
CA ILE A 58 8.57 3.26 3.13
C ILE A 58 7.40 2.68 2.36
N ASP A 59 6.31 2.36 3.03
CA ASP A 59 4.99 2.13 2.44
C ASP A 59 4.16 3.40 2.56
N ILE A 60 3.53 3.83 1.47
CA ILE A 60 2.70 5.04 1.42
C ILE A 60 1.49 4.84 0.51
N GLY A 61 0.33 5.34 0.92
CA GLY A 61 -0.92 5.14 0.17
C GLY A 61 -2.14 5.34 1.05
N VAL A 62 -3.17 4.48 0.92
CA VAL A 62 -4.45 4.66 1.61
C VAL A 62 -4.72 3.58 2.66
N ILE A 63 -5.31 4.00 3.78
CA ILE A 63 -5.73 3.15 4.89
C ILE A 63 -7.20 3.42 5.23
N TYR A 64 -7.95 2.39 5.61
CA TYR A 64 -9.27 2.55 6.21
C TYR A 64 -9.18 2.40 7.74
N ARG A 65 -9.02 3.53 8.42
CA ARG A 65 -8.81 3.62 9.87
C ARG A 65 -9.90 4.43 10.53
N ASN A 66 -10.38 3.99 11.69
CA ASN A 66 -11.42 4.69 12.47
C ASN A 66 -12.64 5.09 11.61
N LYS A 67 -13.04 4.16 10.72
CA LYS A 67 -14.14 4.29 9.76
C LYS A 67 -13.97 5.40 8.71
N LYS A 68 -12.74 5.84 8.45
CA LYS A 68 -12.40 6.87 7.46
C LYS A 68 -11.28 6.39 6.55
N TRP A 69 -11.34 6.81 5.28
CA TRP A 69 -10.22 6.67 4.36
C TRP A 69 -9.23 7.80 4.58
N MET A 70 -7.95 7.45 4.67
CA MET A 70 -6.89 8.41 4.93
C MET A 70 -5.67 8.06 4.08
N LEU A 71 -4.93 9.08 3.66
CA LEU A 71 -3.56 8.87 3.19
C LEU A 71 -2.66 8.68 4.40
N SER A 72 -1.82 7.65 4.39
CA SER A 72 -0.91 7.30 5.49
C SER A 72 0.41 6.75 4.94
N PHE A 73 1.38 6.62 5.83
CA PHE A 73 2.65 5.97 5.56
C PHE A 73 3.14 5.14 6.75
N HIS A 74 3.97 4.15 6.44
CA HIS A 74 4.79 3.39 7.37
C HIS A 74 6.22 3.42 6.88
N ALA A 75 7.19 3.59 7.78
CA ALA A 75 8.59 3.67 7.39
C ALA A 75 9.51 2.86 8.30
N LEU A 76 10.58 2.33 7.73
CA LEU A 76 11.69 1.78 8.49
C LEU A 76 12.48 2.92 9.14
N ASN A 77 13.01 2.72 10.35
CA ASN A 77 13.60 3.76 11.22
C ASN A 77 14.69 4.64 10.58
N LYS A 78 15.33 4.20 9.50
CA LYS A 78 16.39 4.97 8.82
C LYS A 78 15.89 5.79 7.63
N ALA A 79 14.62 5.64 7.25
CA ALA A 79 14.02 6.35 6.13
C ALA A 79 13.50 7.75 6.54
N THR A 80 13.00 7.91 7.78
CA THR A 80 12.43 9.17 8.29
C THR A 80 13.49 10.11 8.89
N LYS A 81 13.25 11.42 8.78
CA LYS A 81 14.21 12.49 9.06
C LYS A 81 14.72 12.49 10.52
N ASN A 82 13.89 12.08 11.48
CA ASN A 82 14.24 11.95 12.88
C ASN A 82 13.84 10.55 13.39
N PRO A 83 14.70 9.82 14.14
CA PRO A 83 14.29 8.60 14.83
C PRO A 83 13.12 8.79 15.82
N GLN A 84 12.82 10.04 16.20
CA GLN A 84 11.67 10.43 17.01
C GLN A 84 10.45 10.85 16.18
N ASP A 85 10.60 11.06 14.86
CA ASP A 85 9.43 11.26 14.01
C ASP A 85 8.61 9.97 14.08
N PRO A 86 7.28 10.07 14.22
CA PRO A 86 6.45 8.90 14.28
C PRO A 86 6.69 8.06 13.01
N LEU A 87 7.09 6.79 13.20
CA LEU A 87 7.33 5.80 12.14
C LEU A 87 6.06 5.46 11.34
N SER A 88 4.95 6.05 11.76
CA SER A 88 3.60 6.08 11.20
C SER A 88 2.92 7.29 11.82
N GLY A 89 2.51 8.34 11.10
CA GLY A 89 2.20 9.56 11.87
C GLY A 89 1.42 10.73 11.30
N GLU A 90 1.04 10.77 10.03
CA GLU A 90 0.21 11.89 9.56
C GLU A 90 -0.82 11.38 8.58
N GLU A 91 -2.09 11.53 8.95
CA GLU A 91 -3.19 10.96 8.21
C GLU A 91 -4.06 12.07 7.62
N LYS A 92 -4.08 12.16 6.29
CA LYS A 92 -4.98 13.08 5.59
C LYS A 92 -6.25 12.36 5.20
N VAL A 93 -7.37 12.72 5.81
CA VAL A 93 -8.69 12.19 5.43
C VAL A 93 -8.96 12.49 3.96
N VAL A 94 -9.40 11.47 3.23
CA VAL A 94 -9.82 11.55 1.83
C VAL A 94 -11.19 10.89 1.67
N SER A 95 -12.03 11.44 0.80
CA SER A 95 -13.36 10.89 0.53
C SER A 95 -13.28 9.89 -0.61
N LEU A 96 -13.30 8.60 -0.27
CA LEU A 96 -13.27 7.50 -1.24
C LEU A 96 -14.56 6.68 -1.16
N THR A 97 -15.11 6.34 -2.32
CA THR A 97 -16.37 5.59 -2.44
C THR A 97 -16.09 4.11 -2.70
N ALA A 98 -16.83 3.23 -2.05
CA ALA A 98 -16.76 1.79 -2.27
C ALA A 98 -16.93 1.44 -3.76
N GLY A 99 -16.09 0.54 -4.27
CA GLY A 99 -16.12 0.09 -5.67
C GLY A 99 -15.66 1.11 -6.71
N GLN A 100 -15.44 2.38 -6.35
CA GLN A 100 -14.92 3.38 -7.29
C GLN A 100 -13.42 3.19 -7.52
N THR A 101 -12.98 3.58 -8.72
CA THR A 101 -11.57 3.60 -9.11
C THR A 101 -10.99 4.99 -8.98
N TYR A 102 -9.80 5.07 -8.40
CA TYR A 102 -8.98 6.28 -8.29
C TYR A 102 -7.59 6.03 -8.85
N VAL A 103 -6.83 7.08 -9.10
CA VAL A 103 -5.41 7.00 -9.44
C VAL A 103 -4.62 7.33 -8.17
N LEU A 104 -3.91 6.34 -7.64
CA LEU A 104 -2.93 6.52 -6.57
C LEU A 104 -1.56 6.76 -7.22
N LYS A 105 -0.88 7.84 -6.86
CA LYS A 105 0.47 8.14 -7.36
C LYS A 105 1.41 8.30 -6.19
N SER A 106 2.63 7.79 -6.32
CA SER A 106 3.69 7.99 -5.34
C SER A 106 5.00 8.24 -6.05
N SER A 107 5.72 9.28 -5.66
CA SER A 107 6.94 9.72 -6.34
C SER A 107 7.94 10.36 -5.39
N LEU A 108 9.22 10.10 -5.63
CA LEU A 108 10.31 10.84 -5.00
C LEU A 108 10.37 12.26 -5.57
N VAL A 109 10.46 13.28 -4.71
CA VAL A 109 10.45 14.69 -5.11
C VAL A 109 11.56 15.47 -4.38
N PRO A 110 12.31 16.34 -5.08
CA PRO A 110 13.33 17.18 -4.46
C PRO A 110 12.73 18.20 -3.47
N PRO A 111 13.45 18.57 -2.39
CA PRO A 111 14.82 18.14 -2.08
C PRO A 111 14.93 16.79 -1.37
N ASN A 112 13.89 16.32 -0.67
CA ASN A 112 13.94 15.09 0.14
C ASN A 112 12.56 14.64 0.66
N TYR A 113 11.55 14.53 -0.21
CA TYR A 113 10.26 13.97 0.20
C TYR A 113 9.75 12.91 -0.75
N LEU A 114 8.96 11.98 -0.20
CA LEU A 114 8.11 11.09 -0.98
C LEU A 114 6.69 11.67 -0.93
N ARG A 115 6.14 11.97 -2.11
CA ARG A 115 4.78 12.48 -2.25
C ARG A 115 3.86 11.33 -2.64
N THR A 116 2.71 11.22 -1.97
CA THR A 116 1.57 10.45 -2.46
C THR A 116 0.40 11.36 -2.78
N SER A 117 -0.33 11.05 -3.85
CA SER A 117 -1.60 11.70 -4.17
C SER A 117 -2.64 10.67 -4.58
N ILE A 118 -3.90 11.00 -4.31
CA ILE A 118 -5.04 10.25 -4.81
C ILE A 118 -5.96 11.17 -5.62
N GLU A 119 -6.29 10.74 -6.83
CA GLU A 119 -7.01 11.51 -7.82
C GLU A 119 -8.20 10.72 -8.36
N THR A 120 -9.25 11.42 -8.80
CA THR A 120 -10.28 10.81 -9.63
C THR A 120 -9.69 10.37 -10.97
N THR A 121 -10.33 9.45 -11.68
CA THR A 121 -9.91 9.07 -13.04
C THR A 121 -9.99 10.23 -14.05
N GLY A 122 -10.76 11.28 -13.74
CA GLY A 122 -10.80 12.53 -14.49
C GLY A 122 -9.68 13.53 -14.13
N GLY A 123 -8.79 13.19 -13.20
CA GLY A 123 -7.62 14.01 -12.83
C GLY A 123 -7.85 15.01 -11.70
N SER A 124 -9.02 15.00 -11.03
CA SER A 124 -9.25 15.86 -9.86
C SER A 124 -8.53 15.30 -8.64
N VAL A 125 -7.67 16.11 -8.02
CA VAL A 125 -6.92 15.71 -6.81
C VAL A 125 -7.84 15.74 -5.59
N LEU A 126 -7.94 14.61 -4.90
CA LEU A 126 -8.70 14.47 -3.65
C LEU A 126 -7.81 14.63 -2.42
N GLY A 127 -6.54 14.24 -2.53
CA GLY A 127 -5.56 14.36 -1.46
C GLY A 127 -4.14 14.33 -1.98
N ILE A 128 -3.27 15.08 -1.29
CA ILE A 128 -1.81 15.05 -1.42
C ILE A 128 -1.27 14.95 -0.01
N PHE A 129 -0.27 14.08 0.15
CA PHE A 129 0.41 13.83 1.41
C PHE A 129 1.90 13.66 1.14
N ASP A 130 2.73 14.43 1.85
CA ASP A 130 4.17 14.50 1.67
C ASP A 130 4.86 14.03 2.94
N ILE A 131 5.83 13.13 2.81
CA ILE A 131 6.67 12.71 3.92
C ILE A 131 8.11 13.13 3.68
N TYR A 132 8.69 13.84 4.65
CA TYR A 132 10.10 14.20 4.59
C TYR A 132 10.96 13.00 4.99
N ILE A 133 11.93 12.67 4.15
CA ILE A 133 12.85 11.55 4.35
C ILE A 133 14.27 12.08 4.58
N THR A 134 15.14 11.25 5.14
CA THR A 134 16.56 11.63 5.30
C THR A 134 17.21 11.86 3.94
N GLN A 135 18.24 12.71 3.88
CA GLN A 135 19.02 12.89 2.65
C GLN A 135 19.61 11.57 2.13
N ASN A 136 20.02 10.68 3.03
CA ASN A 136 20.57 9.37 2.67
C ASN A 136 19.49 8.46 2.04
N ALA A 137 18.29 8.41 2.62
CA ALA A 137 17.18 7.67 2.04
C ALA A 137 16.76 8.26 0.68
N TYR A 138 16.71 9.59 0.58
CA TYR A 138 16.45 10.27 -0.69
C TYR A 138 17.48 9.89 -1.76
N ASN A 139 18.78 9.99 -1.46
CA ASN A 139 19.84 9.63 -2.40
C ASN A 139 19.76 8.15 -2.80
N ALA A 140 19.45 7.27 -1.84
CA ALA A 140 19.29 5.84 -2.07
C ALA A 140 18.11 5.52 -3.02
N PHE A 141 16.97 6.18 -2.81
CA PHE A 141 15.80 6.02 -3.69
C PHE A 141 15.99 6.73 -5.04
N ALA A 142 16.68 7.87 -5.08
CA ALA A 142 16.99 8.58 -6.33
C ALA A 142 17.92 7.78 -7.24
N ALA A 143 18.79 6.93 -6.66
CA ALA A 143 19.58 5.94 -7.39
C ALA A 143 18.77 4.71 -7.84
N GLY A 144 17.46 4.69 -7.56
CA GLY A 144 16.52 3.63 -7.92
C GLY A 144 16.13 2.75 -6.73
N ALA A 145 14.84 2.62 -6.49
CA ALA A 145 14.24 1.74 -5.51
C ALA A 145 13.61 0.50 -6.17
N ALA A 146 13.46 -0.59 -5.41
CA ALA A 146 12.42 -1.56 -5.69
C ALA A 146 11.09 -0.92 -5.28
N ILE A 147 10.09 -1.02 -6.14
CA ILE A 147 8.74 -0.57 -5.83
C ILE A 147 7.83 -1.78 -5.70
N ASN A 148 6.98 -1.80 -4.68
CA ASN A 148 5.87 -2.73 -4.63
C ASN A 148 4.53 -1.98 -4.62
N ARG A 149 3.47 -2.73 -4.88
CA ARG A 149 2.10 -2.36 -4.52
C ARG A 149 1.48 -3.49 -3.73
N GLU A 150 0.67 -3.13 -2.75
CA GLU A 150 0.21 -4.07 -1.74
C GLU A 150 -1.23 -3.82 -1.34
N CYS A 151 -2.01 -4.89 -1.23
CA CYS A 151 -3.28 -4.90 -0.52
C CYS A 151 -3.10 -5.73 0.75
N CYS A 152 -3.34 -5.16 1.93
CA CYS A 152 -3.20 -5.87 3.19
C CYS A 152 -4.31 -5.53 4.18
N ILE A 153 -4.40 -6.34 5.23
CA ILE A 153 -4.99 -5.92 6.50
C ILE A 153 -3.87 -5.99 7.52
N ALA A 154 -3.43 -4.84 8.03
CA ALA A 154 -2.49 -4.77 9.14
C ALA A 154 -3.23 -4.79 10.47
N ALA A 155 -2.61 -5.38 11.48
CA ALA A 155 -3.13 -5.51 12.82
C ALA A 155 -2.10 -5.07 13.86
N ASN A 156 -2.48 -4.08 14.66
CA ASN A 156 -1.64 -3.53 15.72
C ASN A 156 -2.01 -4.06 17.12
N ARG A 157 -2.71 -5.21 17.16
CA ARG A 157 -3.09 -5.93 18.37
C ARG A 157 -2.99 -7.44 18.18
N ASN A 158 -2.91 -8.17 19.30
CA ASN A 158 -2.93 -9.64 19.33
C ASN A 158 -3.92 -10.11 20.40
N PRO A 159 -4.82 -11.09 20.12
CA PRO A 159 -5.14 -11.64 18.80
C PRO A 159 -5.87 -10.64 17.91
N TYR A 160 -5.69 -10.80 16.59
CA TYR A 160 -6.37 -9.98 15.58
C TYR A 160 -7.33 -10.78 14.68
N ILE A 161 -7.32 -12.11 14.83
CA ILE A 161 -8.29 -13.03 14.24
C ILE A 161 -8.91 -13.87 15.39
N PRO A 162 -10.24 -14.04 15.42
CA PRO A 162 -11.21 -13.39 14.55
C PRO A 162 -11.43 -11.91 14.91
N SER A 163 -11.82 -11.08 13.94
CA SER A 163 -12.19 -9.68 14.18
C SER A 163 -13.14 -9.14 13.12
N ALA A 164 -13.68 -7.94 13.33
CA ALA A 164 -14.59 -7.29 12.38
C ALA A 164 -13.91 -6.85 11.06
N ALA A 165 -12.58 -6.82 10.98
CA ALA A 165 -11.86 -6.27 9.83
C ALA A 165 -11.96 -7.17 8.59
N TYR A 166 -12.27 -6.56 7.44
CA TYR A 166 -12.30 -7.23 6.14
C TYR A 166 -12.27 -6.23 4.99
N TYR A 167 -12.00 -6.71 3.78
CA TYR A 167 -12.32 -6.02 2.55
C TYR A 167 -12.63 -7.00 1.41
N LYS A 168 -13.41 -6.56 0.42
CA LYS A 168 -13.78 -7.36 -0.76
C LYS A 168 -13.51 -6.65 -2.08
N ASN A 169 -12.87 -7.37 -3.00
CA ASN A 169 -12.63 -6.96 -4.38
C ASN A 169 -11.85 -5.65 -4.50
N ALA A 170 -10.86 -5.43 -3.64
CA ALA A 170 -9.87 -4.39 -3.86
C ALA A 170 -9.05 -4.75 -5.10
N LYS A 171 -8.72 -3.77 -5.94
CA LYS A 171 -7.99 -4.04 -7.17
C LYS A 171 -6.95 -2.99 -7.47
N PHE A 172 -5.71 -3.43 -7.65
CA PHE A 172 -4.69 -2.63 -8.31
C PHE A 172 -4.54 -3.07 -9.77
N PHE A 173 -4.47 -2.11 -10.68
CA PHE A 173 -4.33 -2.35 -12.11
C PHE A 173 -3.73 -1.13 -12.83
N GLU A 174 -3.30 -1.34 -14.07
CA GLU A 174 -2.71 -0.29 -14.93
C GLU A 174 -1.61 0.53 -14.21
N SER A 175 -0.74 -0.17 -13.50
CA SER A 175 0.38 0.45 -12.79
C SER A 175 1.51 0.82 -13.74
N THR A 176 1.89 2.09 -13.74
CA THR A 176 3.02 2.63 -14.50
C THR A 176 4.12 3.04 -13.53
N LEU A 177 5.33 2.54 -13.78
CA LEU A 177 6.56 2.84 -13.04
C LEU A 177 7.36 3.90 -13.79
N THR A 178 8.04 4.79 -13.08
CA THR A 178 9.04 5.71 -13.64
C THR A 178 10.43 5.26 -13.21
N THR A 179 11.30 5.05 -14.18
CA THR A 179 12.71 4.68 -13.95
C THR A 179 13.57 5.90 -13.57
N THR A 180 14.79 5.68 -13.07
CA THR A 180 15.77 6.73 -12.79
C THR A 180 16.19 7.55 -14.02
N SER A 181 16.02 6.99 -15.24
CA SER A 181 16.22 7.73 -16.50
C SER A 181 14.98 8.49 -16.98
N GLY A 182 13.89 8.49 -16.21
CA GLY A 182 12.63 9.15 -16.56
C GLY A 182 11.75 8.34 -17.53
N THR A 183 12.13 7.12 -17.90
CA THR A 183 11.33 6.26 -18.78
C THR A 183 10.17 5.61 -18.03
N TYR A 184 9.00 5.56 -18.68
CA TYR A 184 7.81 4.89 -18.16
C TYR A 184 7.78 3.42 -18.54
N VAL A 185 7.45 2.56 -17.58
CA VAL A 185 7.38 1.11 -17.74
C VAL A 185 6.08 0.60 -17.13
N LYS A 186 5.36 -0.25 -17.85
CA LYS A 186 4.18 -0.94 -17.30
C LYS A 186 4.64 -1.96 -16.26
N MET A 187 4.01 -2.00 -15.09
CA MET A 187 4.20 -3.13 -14.19
C MET A 187 3.49 -4.35 -14.81
N SER A 188 4.24 -5.42 -15.02
CA SER A 188 3.80 -6.67 -15.66
C SER A 188 4.29 -7.88 -14.86
N THR A 189 3.85 -9.07 -15.22
CA THR A 189 4.38 -10.32 -14.63
C THR A 189 5.86 -10.55 -14.99
N SER A 190 6.36 -9.98 -16.09
CA SER A 190 7.76 -10.12 -16.50
C SER A 190 8.75 -9.25 -15.71
N ASN A 191 8.31 -8.13 -15.13
CA ASN A 191 9.16 -7.22 -14.36
C ASN A 191 8.79 -7.12 -12.88
N SER A 192 7.85 -7.94 -12.41
CA SER A 192 7.44 -8.01 -11.02
C SER A 192 7.24 -9.45 -10.56
N ARG A 193 7.20 -9.65 -9.25
CA ARG A 193 6.84 -10.91 -8.61
C ARG A 193 5.83 -10.66 -7.52
N ARG A 194 4.96 -11.63 -7.31
CA ARG A 194 3.92 -11.59 -6.29
C ARG A 194 4.27 -12.52 -5.15
N ASN A 195 4.07 -12.01 -3.93
CA ASN A 195 4.14 -12.72 -2.68
C ASN A 195 2.80 -12.61 -1.95
N ILE A 196 2.47 -13.65 -1.19
CA ILE A 196 1.36 -13.67 -0.24
C ILE A 196 1.94 -14.19 1.06
N TYR A 197 1.79 -13.42 2.13
CA TYR A 197 2.36 -13.76 3.44
C TYR A 197 1.56 -13.15 4.59
N SER A 198 1.91 -13.57 5.79
CA SER A 198 1.46 -12.93 7.03
C SER A 198 2.67 -12.42 7.80
N ASP A 199 2.52 -11.29 8.50
CA ASP A 199 3.56 -10.76 9.38
C ASP A 199 3.91 -11.73 10.52
N ASP A 200 2.95 -12.53 10.96
CA ASP A 200 3.12 -13.53 11.99
C ASP A 200 2.38 -14.85 11.69
N GLY A 201 3.01 -15.96 12.06
CA GLY A 201 2.43 -17.29 11.89
C GLY A 201 2.23 -17.71 10.43
N THR A 202 1.25 -18.60 10.21
CA THR A 202 0.88 -19.11 8.88
C THR A 202 -0.41 -18.45 8.42
N ILE A 203 -0.43 -17.98 7.18
CA ILE A 203 -1.64 -17.40 6.59
C ILE A 203 -2.73 -18.46 6.41
N ASP A 204 -3.94 -18.18 6.91
CA ASP A 204 -5.12 -19.02 6.70
C ASP A 204 -5.67 -18.76 5.29
N SER A 205 -5.49 -19.72 4.37
CA SER A 205 -5.93 -19.62 2.99
C SER A 205 -7.45 -19.56 2.82
N THR A 206 -8.21 -19.91 3.85
CA THR A 206 -9.67 -19.78 3.83
C THR A 206 -10.12 -18.33 4.02
N ARG A 207 -9.25 -17.45 4.52
CA ARG A 207 -9.57 -16.05 4.87
C ARG A 207 -9.18 -15.03 3.81
N TYR A 208 -8.61 -15.47 2.70
CA TYR A 208 -8.34 -14.58 1.57
C TYR A 208 -8.77 -15.18 0.24
N ARG A 209 -8.97 -14.29 -0.73
CA ARG A 209 -9.10 -14.61 -2.15
C ARG A 209 -8.19 -13.69 -2.92
N TYR A 210 -7.61 -14.24 -3.97
CA TYR A 210 -6.68 -13.53 -4.81
C TYR A 210 -6.84 -14.02 -6.25
N SER A 211 -6.82 -13.08 -7.19
CA SER A 211 -6.73 -13.38 -8.62
C SER A 211 -5.78 -12.41 -9.30
N GLU A 212 -5.10 -12.92 -10.31
CA GLU A 212 -4.14 -12.21 -11.15
C GLU A 212 -4.64 -12.24 -12.59
N SER A 213 -4.43 -11.15 -13.33
CA SER A 213 -4.61 -11.14 -14.78
C SER A 213 -3.62 -10.17 -15.42
N GLU A 214 -3.32 -10.35 -16.69
CA GLU A 214 -2.51 -9.38 -17.46
C GLU A 214 -3.32 -8.92 -18.68
N THR A 215 -3.53 -7.60 -18.78
CA THR A 215 -4.29 -6.99 -19.87
C THR A 215 -3.47 -5.83 -20.44
N ASN A 216 -3.28 -5.81 -21.76
CA ASN A 216 -2.48 -4.78 -22.45
C ASN A 216 -1.06 -4.61 -21.87
N GLY A 217 -0.47 -5.70 -21.36
CA GLY A 217 0.85 -5.73 -20.73
C GLY A 217 0.91 -5.14 -19.31
N TYR A 218 -0.24 -4.84 -18.69
CA TYR A 218 -0.33 -4.47 -17.28
C TYR A 218 -0.82 -5.66 -16.46
N VAL A 219 -0.08 -6.01 -15.42
CA VAL A 219 -0.57 -6.96 -14.42
C VAL A 219 -1.57 -6.30 -13.48
N SER A 220 -2.66 -7.00 -13.21
CA SER A 220 -3.69 -6.61 -12.26
C SER A 220 -3.82 -7.64 -11.16
N ASP A 221 -4.04 -7.16 -9.94
CA ASP A 221 -4.29 -7.97 -8.77
C ASP A 221 -5.63 -7.59 -8.17
N THR A 222 -6.50 -8.57 -7.95
CA THR A 222 -7.75 -8.40 -7.21
C THR A 222 -7.73 -9.27 -5.98
N SER A 223 -8.06 -8.71 -4.82
CA SER A 223 -8.02 -9.44 -3.56
C SER A 223 -9.19 -9.13 -2.64
N SER A 224 -9.42 -10.07 -1.73
CA SER A 224 -10.32 -9.95 -0.59
C SER A 224 -9.67 -10.61 0.62
N ILE A 225 -9.80 -10.01 1.81
CA ILE A 225 -9.35 -10.58 3.08
C ILE A 225 -10.49 -10.45 4.10
N SER A 226 -10.70 -11.47 4.93
CA SER A 226 -11.70 -11.45 6.00
C SER A 226 -11.18 -12.08 7.28
N PHE A 227 -11.02 -11.26 8.32
CA PHE A 227 -10.72 -11.73 9.68
C PHE A 227 -11.99 -12.10 10.46
N ARG A 228 -13.17 -11.82 9.93
CA ARG A 228 -14.46 -12.22 10.54
C ARG A 228 -14.64 -13.73 10.46
N ASN A 229 -14.86 -14.20 9.25
CA ASN A 229 -15.13 -15.59 8.91
C ASN A 229 -14.29 -15.99 7.70
N PRO A 230 -14.08 -17.30 7.45
CA PRO A 230 -13.61 -17.78 6.17
C PRO A 230 -14.41 -17.15 5.03
N ILE A 231 -13.72 -16.69 3.99
CA ILE A 231 -14.39 -16.28 2.76
C ILE A 231 -14.96 -17.58 2.19
N GLY A 232 -16.29 -17.67 2.07
CA GLY A 232 -16.93 -18.82 1.44
C GLY A 232 -16.26 -19.14 0.10
N LEU A 233 -16.19 -20.42 -0.25
CA LEU A 233 -16.00 -20.75 -1.66
C LEU A 233 -17.21 -20.18 -2.42
N PRO A 234 -17.02 -19.65 -3.64
CA PRO A 234 -18.11 -19.11 -4.45
C PRO A 234 -19.29 -20.07 -4.57
#